data_AF-A0AAJ6YJS7-F1
#
_entry.id   AF-A0AAJ6YJS7-F1
#
_cell.length_a   1.000
_cell.length_b   1.000
_cell.length_c   1.000
_cell.angle_alpha   90.00
_cell.angle_beta   90.00
_cell.angle_gamma   90.00
#
_symmetry.space_group_name_H-M   'P 1'
#
loop_
_entity.id
_entity.type
_entity.pdbx_description
1 polymer ?
#
loop_
_entity_poly.entity_id
_entity_poly.type
_entity_poly.pdbx_seq_one_letter_code
_entity_poly.pdbx_strand_id
1 'polypeptide(L)'
;MSAVIDDKVVAGAQDSNIVKEDPIVILTDKVKSLYFFRDHYFENHSIQSAINKKRDVEKEMKNTLAKFDECKGYEIDGSRAKYYYLKGKAFNVTDKFMPQAEELLSKAVKLEPKLIEAWNELGECYWKNDDIQQAKNCFVGALPHGKNKVSLRNLSMVLRQEITVSEEQKIKNVQQGIEYAKKAISLDPSDGTSWAILGNAYLSSFFTIAQNPSTLRLCMSAYKQAEKDSIAKNNPDLHYNKAMALKYQEEYKSALESLCQATLLDPTWESPNEKQCELIKYLNNVQMFINSKGSIKPKKLLQMIQALNAKHLGLYKEEYTSGNNSIKLELIHLNDLIPGINSEKIVVGKVVCWIQDSDSVPFVFCIVDEEKTCMAVTLYNLAKGKGVIIGDSVAIPEPYLIHHQFFYLNNKFNFKSIRVETPVLLVVNGRKLGRDQQANVKISSFKKSD
;
A
#
# COMPACT_ATOMS: atom_id res chain seq x y z
N MET A 1 -62.68 -71.96 -1.75
CA MET A 1 -61.32 -71.76 -1.17
C MET A 1 -60.35 -71.70 -2.33
N SER A 2 -60.36 -70.61 -3.11
CA SER A 2 -59.49 -69.43 -2.98
C SER A 2 -58.01 -69.76 -3.15
N ALA A 3 -57.54 -69.76 -4.39
CA ALA A 3 -56.13 -69.59 -4.73
C ALA A 3 -56.05 -68.35 -5.63
N VAL A 4 -55.60 -67.25 -5.03
CA VAL A 4 -55.38 -65.97 -5.70
C VAL A 4 -54.13 -66.10 -6.55
N ILE A 5 -54.30 -65.87 -7.85
CA ILE A 5 -53.25 -65.56 -8.82
C ILE A 5 -52.87 -64.10 -8.55
N ASP A 6 -51.59 -63.82 -8.29
CA ASP A 6 -51.08 -62.44 -8.29
C ASP A 6 -49.95 -62.33 -9.31
N ASP A 7 -50.32 -61.83 -10.49
CA ASP A 7 -49.44 -61.30 -11.51
C ASP A 7 -48.83 -59.98 -11.01
N LYS A 8 -47.52 -59.96 -10.73
CA LYS A 8 -46.75 -58.71 -10.74
C LYS A 8 -45.44 -58.85 -11.48
N VAL A 9 -45.55 -58.61 -12.79
CA VAL A 9 -44.77 -57.64 -13.56
C VAL A 9 -43.28 -57.54 -13.18
N VAL A 10 -42.47 -58.16 -14.05
CA VAL A 10 -41.09 -57.77 -14.33
C VAL A 10 -41.06 -56.30 -14.74
N ALA A 11 -40.43 -55.45 -13.93
CA ALA A 11 -40.11 -54.09 -14.32
C ALA A 11 -38.67 -53.75 -13.91
N GLY A 12 -37.80 -53.69 -14.91
CA GLY A 12 -36.67 -52.77 -14.96
C GLY A 12 -35.48 -53.12 -14.07
N ALA A 13 -34.59 -53.96 -14.60
CA ALA A 13 -33.17 -53.67 -14.47
C ALA A 13 -32.94 -52.25 -15.03
N GLN A 14 -32.92 -51.24 -14.15
CA GLN A 14 -32.51 -49.89 -14.51
C GLN A 14 -30.98 -49.84 -14.55
N ASP A 15 -30.50 -49.83 -15.79
CA ASP A 15 -29.31 -49.16 -16.30
C ASP A 15 -27.98 -49.31 -15.55
N SER A 16 -27.13 -50.07 -16.23
CA SER A 16 -25.68 -49.99 -16.30
C SER A 16 -25.10 -48.57 -16.16
N ASN A 17 -24.05 -48.47 -15.33
CA ASN A 17 -22.98 -47.47 -15.41
C ASN A 17 -23.35 -45.98 -15.21
N ILE A 18 -24.01 -45.63 -14.10
CA ILE A 18 -23.74 -44.31 -13.51
C ILE A 18 -22.40 -44.42 -12.80
N VAL A 19 -21.31 -43.99 -13.45
CA VAL A 19 -20.06 -43.71 -12.74
C VAL A 19 -20.39 -42.62 -11.73
N LYS A 20 -20.61 -42.98 -10.46
CA LYS A 20 -20.74 -41.99 -9.38
C LYS A 20 -19.42 -41.24 -9.34
N GLU A 21 -19.47 -40.01 -9.81
CA GLU A 21 -18.33 -39.10 -9.85
C GLU A 21 -17.78 -38.96 -8.43
N ASP A 22 -16.45 -39.09 -8.28
CA ASP A 22 -15.77 -39.05 -6.98
C ASP A 22 -16.14 -37.76 -6.24
N PRO A 23 -16.75 -37.84 -5.04
CA PRO A 23 -17.17 -36.67 -4.30
C PRO A 23 -16.05 -35.67 -4.02
N ILE A 24 -14.80 -36.12 -3.89
CA ILE A 24 -13.66 -35.22 -3.72
C ILE A 24 -13.44 -34.37 -4.98
N VAL A 25 -13.68 -34.92 -6.17
CA VAL A 25 -13.64 -34.16 -7.43
C VAL A 25 -14.73 -33.11 -7.45
N ILE A 26 -15.98 -33.50 -7.14
CA ILE A 26 -17.13 -32.59 -7.06
C ILE A 26 -16.85 -31.44 -6.07
N LEU A 27 -16.37 -31.76 -4.86
CA LEU A 27 -16.05 -30.77 -3.83
C LEU A 27 -14.90 -29.87 -4.25
N THR A 28 -13.88 -30.42 -4.93
CA THR A 28 -12.77 -29.63 -5.49
C THR A 28 -13.29 -28.58 -6.47
N ASP A 29 -14.17 -28.98 -7.40
CA ASP A 29 -14.69 -28.08 -8.42
C ASP A 29 -15.66 -27.04 -7.84
N LYS A 30 -16.42 -27.38 -6.80
CA LYS A 30 -17.23 -26.41 -6.06
C LYS A 30 -16.38 -25.36 -5.35
N VAL A 31 -15.31 -25.76 -4.65
CA VAL A 31 -14.40 -24.81 -4.00
C VAL A 31 -13.66 -23.95 -5.03
N LYS A 32 -13.24 -24.51 -6.16
CA LYS A 32 -12.67 -23.73 -7.28
C LYS A 32 -13.66 -22.71 -7.80
N SER A 33 -14.92 -23.11 -8.03
CA SER A 33 -15.98 -22.22 -8.52
C SER A 33 -16.26 -21.07 -7.55
N LEU A 34 -16.24 -21.34 -6.24
CA LEU A 34 -16.39 -20.34 -5.19
C LEU A 34 -15.28 -19.27 -5.24
N TYR A 35 -14.01 -19.69 -5.34
CA TYR A 35 -12.89 -18.75 -5.44
C TYR A 35 -12.88 -18.02 -6.78
N PHE A 36 -13.21 -18.71 -7.87
CA PHE A 36 -13.37 -18.10 -9.18
C PHE A 36 -14.42 -16.98 -9.16
N PHE A 37 -15.58 -17.25 -8.54
CA PHE A 37 -16.64 -16.25 -8.34
C PHE A 37 -16.16 -15.04 -7.53
N ARG A 38 -15.41 -15.25 -6.43
CA ARG A 38 -14.87 -14.16 -5.61
C ARG A 38 -13.85 -13.31 -6.38
N ASP A 39 -12.90 -13.97 -7.04
CA ASP A 39 -11.74 -13.32 -7.66
C ASP A 39 -12.12 -12.60 -8.97
N HIS A 40 -13.06 -13.18 -9.74
CA HIS A 40 -13.56 -12.63 -11.01
C HIS A 40 -14.93 -11.97 -10.85
N TYR A 41 -15.28 -11.55 -9.64
CA TYR A 41 -16.60 -10.97 -9.34
C TYR A 41 -16.93 -9.80 -10.28
N PHE A 42 -15.96 -8.91 -10.52
CA PHE A 42 -16.13 -7.72 -11.37
C PHE A 42 -16.02 -7.98 -12.88
N GLU A 43 -15.75 -9.21 -13.30
CA GLU A 43 -15.87 -9.59 -14.72
C GLU A 43 -17.33 -9.89 -15.08
N ASN A 44 -18.12 -10.31 -14.11
CA ASN A 44 -19.53 -10.71 -14.29
C ASN A 44 -20.53 -9.78 -13.57
N HIS A 45 -20.04 -8.85 -12.74
CA HIS A 45 -20.86 -7.87 -12.03
C HIS A 45 -20.33 -6.46 -12.26
N SER A 46 -21.25 -5.51 -12.41
CA SER A 46 -20.91 -4.09 -12.53
C SER A 46 -20.28 -3.56 -11.24
N ILE A 47 -19.52 -2.47 -11.34
CA ILE A 47 -18.92 -1.81 -10.17
C ILE A 47 -19.99 -1.32 -9.16
N GLN A 48 -21.20 -0.99 -9.63
CA GLN A 48 -22.33 -0.62 -8.75
C GLN A 48 -22.74 -1.77 -7.82
N SER A 49 -22.44 -3.01 -8.19
CA SER A 49 -22.71 -4.21 -7.38
C SER A 49 -21.62 -4.50 -6.34
N ALA A 50 -20.56 -3.68 -6.24
CA ALA A 50 -19.46 -3.88 -5.30
C ALA A 50 -19.93 -3.96 -3.84
N ILE A 51 -20.92 -3.14 -3.46
CA ILE A 51 -21.51 -3.15 -2.10
C ILE A 51 -22.08 -4.52 -1.70
N ASN A 52 -22.51 -5.33 -2.68
CA ASN A 52 -23.08 -6.65 -2.45
C ASN A 52 -22.03 -7.78 -2.43
N LYS A 53 -20.81 -7.53 -2.91
CA LYS A 53 -19.78 -8.57 -3.14
C LYS A 53 -19.55 -9.45 -1.92
N LYS A 54 -19.38 -8.84 -0.74
CA LYS A 54 -19.13 -9.58 0.52
C LYS A 54 -20.28 -10.53 0.85
N ARG A 55 -21.53 -10.02 0.77
CA ARG A 55 -22.74 -10.83 1.01
C ARG A 55 -22.91 -11.94 -0.01
N ASP A 56 -22.64 -11.66 -1.27
CA ASP A 56 -22.84 -12.61 -2.36
C ASP A 56 -21.78 -13.73 -2.29
N VAL A 57 -20.53 -13.41 -1.95
CA VAL A 57 -19.48 -14.40 -1.66
C VAL A 57 -19.83 -15.25 -0.43
N GLU A 58 -20.38 -14.65 0.64
CA GLU A 58 -20.85 -15.41 1.81
C GLU A 58 -22.01 -16.36 1.47
N LYS A 59 -22.89 -15.97 0.54
CA LYS A 59 -23.97 -16.83 0.06
C LYS A 59 -23.41 -18.02 -0.72
N GLU A 60 -22.49 -17.78 -1.66
CA GLU A 60 -21.84 -18.86 -2.42
C GLU A 60 -20.99 -19.77 -1.52
N MET A 61 -20.39 -19.23 -0.47
CA MET A 61 -19.73 -20.02 0.57
C MET A 61 -20.71 -20.98 1.24
N LYS A 62 -21.88 -20.50 1.69
CA LYS A 62 -22.90 -21.34 2.32
C LYS A 62 -23.41 -22.42 1.37
N ASN A 63 -23.65 -22.08 0.10
CA ASN A 63 -24.04 -23.05 -0.93
C ASN A 63 -22.98 -24.13 -1.13
N THR A 64 -21.71 -23.73 -1.15
CA THR A 64 -20.57 -24.66 -1.25
C THR A 64 -20.50 -25.58 -0.05
N LEU A 65 -20.66 -25.04 1.16
CA LEU A 65 -20.64 -25.81 2.41
C LEU A 65 -21.81 -26.80 2.52
N ALA A 66 -23.01 -26.46 2.03
CA ALA A 66 -24.13 -27.39 1.98
C ALA A 66 -23.79 -28.65 1.15
N LYS A 67 -22.98 -28.51 0.09
CA LYS A 67 -22.53 -29.66 -0.68
C LYS A 67 -21.60 -30.59 0.10
N PHE A 68 -20.81 -30.05 1.04
CA PHE A 68 -20.02 -30.89 1.95
C PHE A 68 -20.88 -31.71 2.91
N ASP A 69 -22.07 -31.21 3.28
CA ASP A 69 -22.98 -31.91 4.17
C ASP A 69 -23.72 -33.04 3.44
N GLU A 70 -23.99 -32.90 2.14
CA GLU A 70 -24.47 -33.99 1.28
C GLU A 70 -23.42 -35.11 1.10
N CYS A 71 -22.14 -34.75 1.13
CA CYS A 71 -21.00 -35.67 1.02
C CYS A 71 -20.44 -36.10 2.38
N LYS A 72 -21.24 -36.07 3.44
CA LYS A 72 -20.82 -36.49 4.79
C LYS A 72 -20.52 -38.00 4.82
N GLY A 73 -19.41 -38.38 5.45
CA GLY A 73 -18.92 -39.77 5.54
C GLY A 73 -17.69 -40.04 4.65
N TYR A 74 -17.48 -39.25 3.59
CA TYR A 74 -16.32 -39.38 2.70
C TYR A 74 -15.00 -38.94 3.34
N GLU A 75 -15.04 -38.29 4.51
CA GLU A 75 -13.85 -38.06 5.32
C GLU A 75 -13.15 -39.37 5.77
N ILE A 76 -13.79 -40.54 5.62
CA ILE A 76 -13.27 -41.84 6.04
C ILE A 76 -12.53 -42.56 4.88
N ASP A 77 -12.79 -42.19 3.62
CA ASP A 77 -12.38 -42.96 2.42
C ASP A 77 -10.95 -42.62 1.91
N GLY A 78 -9.98 -42.53 2.81
CA GLY A 78 -8.56 -42.37 2.46
C GLY A 78 -8.15 -40.98 1.92
N SER A 79 -9.10 -40.09 1.60
CA SER A 79 -8.88 -38.71 1.12
C SER A 79 -9.16 -37.64 2.19
N ARG A 80 -9.04 -38.01 3.47
CA ARG A 80 -9.44 -37.20 4.62
C ARG A 80 -8.75 -35.84 4.69
N ALA A 81 -7.44 -35.79 4.43
CA ALA A 81 -6.68 -34.54 4.47
C ALA A 81 -7.19 -33.55 3.43
N LYS A 82 -7.39 -34.01 2.18
CA LYS A 82 -7.94 -33.21 1.08
C LYS A 82 -9.36 -32.74 1.37
N TYR A 83 -10.22 -33.58 1.95
CA TYR A 83 -11.57 -33.18 2.38
C TYR A 83 -11.52 -32.02 3.39
N TYR A 84 -10.72 -32.15 4.46
CA TYR A 84 -10.59 -31.09 5.47
C TYR A 84 -9.97 -29.82 4.91
N TYR A 85 -8.97 -29.96 4.03
CA TYR A 85 -8.40 -28.83 3.30
C TYR A 85 -9.46 -28.07 2.51
N LEU A 86 -10.24 -28.77 1.66
CA LEU A 86 -11.25 -28.14 0.81
C LEU A 86 -12.35 -27.47 1.64
N LYS A 87 -12.83 -28.14 2.70
CA LYS A 87 -13.87 -27.58 3.58
C LYS A 87 -13.34 -26.36 4.35
N GLY A 88 -12.12 -26.45 4.89
CA GLY A 88 -11.46 -25.34 5.58
C GLY A 88 -11.21 -24.16 4.65
N LYS A 89 -10.76 -24.42 3.42
CA LYS A 89 -10.60 -23.41 2.36
C LYS A 89 -11.92 -22.73 1.99
N ALA A 90 -13.04 -23.47 1.96
CA ALA A 90 -14.35 -22.89 1.74
C ALA A 90 -14.73 -21.90 2.85
N PHE A 91 -14.53 -22.26 4.12
CA PHE A 91 -14.70 -21.33 5.25
C PHE A 91 -13.74 -20.13 5.19
N ASN A 92 -12.55 -20.29 4.61
CA ASN A 92 -11.55 -19.23 4.49
C ASN A 92 -11.77 -18.28 3.29
N VAL A 93 -12.88 -18.35 2.56
CA VAL A 93 -13.06 -17.53 1.34
C VAL A 93 -13.22 -16.03 1.61
N THR A 94 -13.80 -15.67 2.76
CA THR A 94 -14.06 -14.28 3.17
C THR A 94 -12.91 -13.69 3.98
N ASP A 95 -12.81 -12.37 4.09
CA ASP A 95 -11.75 -11.70 4.88
C ASP A 95 -11.91 -11.87 6.39
N LYS A 96 -13.11 -12.26 6.85
CA LYS A 96 -13.38 -12.52 8.27
C LYS A 96 -12.74 -13.83 8.73
N PHE A 97 -12.07 -13.79 9.88
CA PHE A 97 -11.60 -15.00 10.56
C PHE A 97 -12.77 -15.92 10.95
N MET A 98 -12.63 -17.22 10.62
CA MET A 98 -13.58 -18.27 11.01
C MET A 98 -12.84 -19.40 11.72
N PRO A 99 -13.11 -19.67 13.01
CA PRO A 99 -12.44 -20.73 13.77
C PRO A 99 -12.58 -22.13 13.14
N GLN A 100 -13.70 -22.37 12.43
CA GLN A 100 -13.92 -23.63 11.71
C GLN A 100 -12.88 -23.85 10.60
N ALA A 101 -12.43 -22.78 9.93
CA ALA A 101 -11.38 -22.87 8.92
C ALA A 101 -10.07 -23.32 9.56
N GLU A 102 -9.67 -22.68 10.66
CA GLU A 102 -8.44 -23.02 11.40
C GLU A 102 -8.45 -24.49 11.86
N GLU A 103 -9.55 -24.95 12.47
CA GLU A 103 -9.67 -26.32 12.99
C GLU A 103 -9.50 -27.36 11.86
N LEU A 104 -10.20 -27.16 10.74
CA LEU A 104 -10.18 -28.08 9.60
C LEU A 104 -8.83 -28.07 8.89
N LEU A 105 -8.26 -26.88 8.64
CA LEU A 105 -6.97 -26.73 7.98
C LEU A 105 -5.83 -27.30 8.85
N SER A 106 -5.89 -27.11 10.17
CA SER A 106 -4.97 -27.72 11.13
C SER A 106 -5.02 -29.25 11.09
N LYS A 107 -6.21 -29.85 10.93
CA LYS A 107 -6.35 -31.30 10.73
C LYS A 107 -5.75 -31.74 9.38
N ALA A 108 -5.99 -30.98 8.32
CA ALA A 108 -5.48 -31.28 6.99
C ALA A 108 -3.94 -31.35 6.96
N VAL A 109 -3.25 -30.34 7.50
CA VAL A 109 -1.77 -30.32 7.53
C VAL A 109 -1.18 -31.40 8.45
N LYS A 110 -1.89 -31.80 9.52
CA LYS A 110 -1.45 -32.90 10.40
C LYS A 110 -1.56 -34.26 9.71
N LEU A 111 -2.62 -34.48 8.94
CA LEU A 111 -2.84 -35.74 8.22
C LEU A 111 -1.94 -35.85 7.00
N GLU A 112 -1.72 -34.74 6.29
CA GLU A 112 -0.87 -34.70 5.09
C GLU A 112 0.04 -33.47 5.12
N PRO A 113 1.20 -33.55 5.80
CA PRO A 113 2.13 -32.42 5.91
C PRO A 113 2.67 -31.92 4.56
N LYS A 114 2.66 -32.77 3.52
CA LYS A 114 3.11 -32.40 2.17
C LYS A 114 2.10 -31.58 1.37
N LEU A 115 0.87 -31.41 1.88
CA LEU A 115 -0.18 -30.65 1.22
C LEU A 115 0.07 -29.13 1.39
N ILE A 116 0.86 -28.57 0.49
CA ILE A 116 1.32 -27.16 0.49
C ILE A 116 0.14 -26.18 0.56
N GLU A 117 -0.93 -26.46 -0.18
CA GLU A 117 -2.10 -25.61 -0.24
C GLU A 117 -2.80 -25.52 1.11
N ALA A 118 -2.81 -26.59 1.91
CA ALA A 118 -3.39 -26.55 3.26
C ALA A 118 -2.57 -25.68 4.21
N TRP A 119 -1.24 -25.72 4.11
CA TRP A 119 -0.38 -24.80 4.86
C TRP A 119 -0.61 -23.34 4.49
N ASN A 120 -0.76 -23.06 3.19
CA ASN A 120 -1.03 -21.71 2.72
C ASN A 120 -2.39 -21.18 3.20
N GLU A 121 -3.44 -21.97 3.09
CA GLU A 121 -4.77 -21.57 3.59
C GLU A 121 -4.76 -21.42 5.13
N LEU A 122 -4.07 -22.30 5.86
CA LEU A 122 -3.93 -22.19 7.31
C LEU A 122 -3.19 -20.90 7.71
N GLY A 123 -2.12 -20.57 6.98
CA GLY A 123 -1.39 -19.32 7.19
C GLY A 123 -2.24 -18.08 6.89
N GLU A 124 -3.05 -18.11 5.83
CA GLU A 124 -4.01 -17.03 5.53
C GLU A 124 -5.11 -16.94 6.60
N CYS A 125 -5.51 -18.06 7.21
CA CYS A 125 -6.44 -18.08 8.34
C CYS A 125 -5.84 -17.40 9.58
N TYR A 126 -4.60 -17.73 9.96
CA TYR A 126 -3.89 -17.06 11.06
C TYR A 126 -3.66 -15.58 10.79
N TRP A 127 -3.37 -15.21 9.54
CA TRP A 127 -3.26 -13.81 9.11
C TRP A 127 -4.53 -13.02 9.38
N LYS A 128 -5.71 -13.59 9.06
CA LYS A 128 -7.01 -12.95 9.34
C LYS A 128 -7.33 -12.86 10.84
N ASN A 129 -6.69 -13.69 11.66
CA ASN A 129 -6.76 -13.62 13.12
C ASN A 129 -5.70 -12.69 13.73
N ASP A 130 -4.94 -11.94 12.91
CA ASP A 130 -3.83 -11.08 13.32
C ASP A 130 -2.69 -11.84 14.03
N ASP A 131 -2.63 -13.18 13.90
CA ASP A 131 -1.54 -14.00 14.42
C ASP A 131 -0.43 -14.13 13.36
N ILE A 132 0.35 -13.05 13.24
CA ILE A 132 1.42 -12.90 12.26
C ILE A 132 2.49 -14.00 12.40
N GLN A 133 2.77 -14.42 13.64
CA GLN A 133 3.79 -15.45 13.92
C GLN A 133 3.34 -16.82 13.44
N GLN A 134 2.11 -17.23 13.76
CA GLN A 134 1.59 -18.51 13.29
C GLN A 134 1.37 -18.53 11.78
N ALA A 135 0.95 -17.41 11.19
CA ALA A 135 0.88 -17.26 9.73
C ALA A 135 2.25 -17.51 9.08
N LYS A 136 3.29 -16.83 9.58
CA LYS A 136 4.68 -17.00 9.12
C LYS A 136 5.15 -18.46 9.27
N ASN A 137 4.90 -19.09 10.41
CA ASN A 137 5.26 -20.48 10.65
C ASN A 137 4.64 -21.42 9.60
N CYS A 138 3.37 -21.20 9.24
CA CYS A 138 2.69 -21.98 8.22
C CYS A 138 3.34 -21.82 6.84
N PHE A 139 3.60 -20.59 6.40
CA PHE A 139 4.21 -20.35 5.09
C PHE A 139 5.66 -20.83 5.01
N VAL A 140 6.44 -20.73 6.10
CA VAL A 140 7.77 -21.33 6.19
C VAL A 140 7.67 -22.86 6.14
N GLY A 141 6.71 -23.46 6.86
CA GLY A 141 6.46 -24.90 6.88
C GLY A 141 6.05 -25.49 5.53
N ALA A 142 5.43 -24.68 4.65
CA ALA A 142 5.05 -25.10 3.31
C ALA A 142 6.27 -25.27 2.35
N LEU A 143 7.30 -24.44 2.49
CA LEU A 143 8.40 -24.35 1.52
C LEU A 143 9.25 -25.64 1.39
N PRO A 144 9.54 -26.40 2.47
CA PRO A 144 10.24 -27.68 2.38
C PRO A 144 9.52 -28.74 1.52
N HIS A 145 8.20 -28.63 1.40
CA HIS A 145 7.39 -29.59 0.64
C HIS A 145 7.29 -29.22 -0.86
N GLY A 146 7.54 -27.96 -1.20
CA GLY A 146 7.65 -27.51 -2.58
C GLY A 146 7.64 -25.98 -2.70
N LYS A 147 8.47 -25.47 -3.61
CA LYS A 147 8.48 -24.04 -3.94
C LYS A 147 7.17 -23.68 -4.64
N ASN A 148 6.46 -22.69 -4.13
CA ASN A 148 5.20 -22.22 -4.69
C ASN A 148 5.04 -20.71 -4.49
N LYS A 149 4.36 -20.04 -5.43
CA LYS A 149 4.23 -18.58 -5.42
C LYS A 149 3.38 -18.05 -4.24
N VAL A 150 2.41 -18.83 -3.78
CA VAL A 150 1.47 -18.44 -2.71
C VAL A 150 2.19 -18.31 -1.35
N SER A 151 3.01 -19.29 -0.96
CA SER A 151 3.81 -19.18 0.26
C SER A 151 4.79 -18.00 0.18
N LEU A 152 5.41 -17.78 -0.98
CA LEU A 152 6.39 -16.71 -1.17
C LEU A 152 5.75 -15.31 -1.10
N ARG A 153 4.60 -15.09 -1.75
CA ARG A 153 3.86 -13.82 -1.64
C ARG A 153 3.43 -13.57 -0.19
N ASN A 154 2.92 -14.59 0.49
CA ASN A 154 2.40 -14.43 1.85
C ASN A 154 3.54 -14.23 2.85
N LEU A 155 4.69 -14.89 2.67
CA LEU A 155 5.92 -14.60 3.44
C LEU A 155 6.38 -13.15 3.27
N SER A 156 6.28 -12.62 2.05
CA SER A 156 6.58 -11.21 1.79
C SER A 156 5.66 -10.27 2.58
N MET A 157 4.38 -10.61 2.69
CA MET A 157 3.39 -9.83 3.46
C MET A 157 3.68 -9.89 4.96
N VAL A 158 3.79 -11.10 5.53
CA VAL A 158 3.94 -11.27 6.99
C VAL A 158 5.22 -10.64 7.53
N LEU A 159 6.33 -10.73 6.81
CA LEU A 159 7.59 -10.16 7.28
C LEU A 159 7.52 -8.64 7.41
N ARG A 160 6.79 -7.96 6.52
CA ARG A 160 6.67 -6.49 6.56
C ARG A 160 5.73 -5.99 7.65
N GLN A 161 4.86 -6.85 8.18
CA GLN A 161 3.93 -6.52 9.26
C GLN A 161 4.34 -7.10 10.61
N GLU A 162 5.36 -7.97 10.64
CA GLU A 162 5.89 -8.55 11.86
C GLU A 162 6.36 -7.45 12.83
N ILE A 163 5.85 -7.52 14.06
CA ILE A 163 6.28 -6.63 15.15
C ILE A 163 7.71 -7.01 15.53
N THR A 164 8.64 -6.08 15.35
CA THR A 164 10.06 -6.29 15.63
C THR A 164 10.54 -5.48 16.82
N VAL A 165 11.46 -6.04 17.61
CA VAL A 165 12.05 -5.37 18.78
C VAL A 165 13.08 -4.30 18.38
N SER A 166 13.69 -4.42 17.19
CA SER A 166 14.71 -3.49 16.70
C SER A 166 14.43 -3.03 15.27
N GLU A 167 14.83 -1.80 14.95
CA GLU A 167 14.75 -1.26 13.58
C GLU A 167 15.61 -2.06 12.59
N GLU A 168 16.74 -2.60 13.04
CA GLU A 168 17.60 -3.46 12.21
C GLU A 168 16.86 -4.73 11.75
N GLN A 169 16.12 -5.37 12.67
CA GLN A 169 15.31 -6.54 12.33
C GLN A 169 14.18 -6.16 11.38
N LYS A 170 13.57 -4.98 11.57
CA LYS A 170 12.54 -4.45 10.65
C LYS A 170 13.09 -4.25 9.23
N ILE A 171 14.26 -3.63 9.10
CA ILE A 171 14.95 -3.43 7.81
C ILE A 171 15.23 -4.79 7.15
N LYS A 172 15.78 -5.74 7.90
CA LYS A 172 16.07 -7.10 7.41
C LYS A 172 14.80 -7.81 6.94
N ASN A 173 13.72 -7.71 7.70
CA ASN A 173 12.42 -8.27 7.34
C ASN A 173 11.89 -7.68 6.03
N VAL A 174 11.98 -6.36 5.85
CA VAL A 174 11.53 -5.69 4.62
C VAL A 174 12.39 -6.11 3.41
N GLN A 175 13.71 -6.19 3.57
CA GLN A 175 14.62 -6.69 2.53
C GLN A 175 14.28 -8.12 2.14
N GLN A 176 14.10 -9.00 3.12
CA GLN A 176 13.72 -10.40 2.87
C GLN A 176 12.33 -10.49 2.22
N GLY A 177 11.40 -9.61 2.59
CA GLY A 177 10.09 -9.48 1.96
C GLY A 177 10.19 -9.16 0.46
N ILE A 178 11.06 -8.22 0.07
CA ILE A 178 11.32 -7.94 -1.35
C ILE A 178 11.82 -9.19 -2.08
N GLU A 179 12.77 -9.91 -1.48
CA GLU A 179 13.34 -11.10 -2.11
C GLU A 179 12.32 -12.23 -2.28
N TYR A 180 11.42 -12.43 -1.32
CA TYR A 180 10.33 -13.39 -1.49
C TYR A 180 9.32 -12.96 -2.55
N ALA A 181 8.96 -11.67 -2.63
CA ALA A 181 8.08 -11.17 -3.68
C ALA A 181 8.69 -11.36 -5.09
N LYS A 182 9.99 -11.07 -5.27
CA LYS A 182 10.71 -11.34 -6.52
C LYS A 182 10.72 -12.82 -6.87
N LYS A 183 10.95 -13.70 -5.88
CA LYS A 183 10.89 -15.15 -6.10
C LYS A 183 9.49 -15.61 -6.51
N ALA A 184 8.43 -15.06 -5.93
CA ALA A 184 7.05 -15.36 -6.35
C ALA A 184 6.83 -15.03 -7.83
N ILE A 185 7.27 -13.84 -8.27
CA ILE A 185 7.21 -13.42 -9.69
C ILE A 185 8.04 -14.32 -10.59
N SER A 186 9.22 -14.78 -10.15
CA SER A 186 10.04 -15.70 -10.96
C SER A 186 9.37 -17.05 -11.22
N LEU A 187 8.42 -17.47 -10.37
CA LEU A 187 7.62 -18.68 -10.59
C LEU A 187 6.46 -18.43 -11.55
N ASP A 188 5.90 -17.22 -11.55
CA ASP A 188 4.84 -16.81 -12.46
C ASP A 188 4.90 -15.30 -12.74
N PRO A 189 5.55 -14.88 -13.85
CA PRO A 189 5.66 -13.48 -14.20
C PRO A 189 4.34 -12.81 -14.62
N SER A 190 3.29 -13.60 -14.89
CA SER A 190 1.97 -13.11 -15.28
C SER A 190 1.05 -12.84 -14.10
N ASP A 191 1.39 -13.34 -12.91
CA ASP A 191 0.58 -13.18 -11.69
C ASP A 191 0.58 -11.73 -11.19
N GLY A 192 -0.51 -11.02 -11.46
CA GLY A 192 -0.70 -9.64 -11.01
C GLY A 192 -0.66 -9.49 -9.49
N THR A 193 -1.08 -10.50 -8.73
CA THR A 193 -1.04 -10.44 -7.26
C THR A 193 0.41 -10.41 -6.78
N SER A 194 1.29 -11.24 -7.36
CA SER A 194 2.71 -11.24 -7.03
C SER A 194 3.38 -9.89 -7.35
N TRP A 195 2.99 -9.24 -8.45
CA TRP A 195 3.44 -7.88 -8.77
C TRP A 195 2.94 -6.82 -7.78
N ALA A 196 1.67 -6.91 -7.35
CA ALA A 196 1.11 -6.03 -6.33
C ALA A 196 1.86 -6.15 -5.01
N ILE A 197 2.15 -7.39 -4.58
CA ILE A 197 2.93 -7.65 -3.36
C ILE A 197 4.37 -7.14 -3.46
N LEU A 198 5.01 -7.20 -4.63
CA LEU A 198 6.31 -6.58 -4.86
C LEU A 198 6.23 -5.05 -4.76
N GLY A 199 5.19 -4.43 -5.32
CA GLY A 199 4.93 -3.00 -5.16
C GLY A 199 4.83 -2.60 -3.69
N ASN A 200 4.02 -3.33 -2.91
CA ASN A 200 3.90 -3.13 -1.46
C ASN A 200 5.24 -3.34 -0.72
N ALA A 201 6.07 -4.28 -1.17
CA ALA A 201 7.39 -4.50 -0.60
C ALA A 201 8.35 -3.34 -0.85
N TYR A 202 8.36 -2.79 -2.07
CA TYR A 202 9.12 -1.58 -2.39
C TYR A 202 8.59 -0.35 -1.65
N LEU A 203 7.28 -0.21 -1.50
CA LEU A 203 6.68 0.87 -0.73
C LEU A 203 7.12 0.82 0.75
N SER A 204 7.07 -0.36 1.36
CA SER A 204 7.56 -0.58 2.73
C SER A 204 9.06 -0.30 2.85
N SER A 205 9.86 -0.73 1.87
CA SER A 205 11.29 -0.42 1.81
C SER A 205 11.57 1.07 1.69
N PHE A 206 10.75 1.79 0.93
CA PHE A 206 10.88 3.22 0.77
C PHE A 206 10.67 3.95 2.10
N PHE A 207 9.65 3.58 2.86
CA PHE A 207 9.34 4.23 4.15
C PHE A 207 10.17 3.73 5.34
N THR A 208 10.68 2.50 5.29
CA THR A 208 11.43 1.89 6.40
C THR A 208 12.94 2.00 6.21
N ILE A 209 13.46 1.69 5.02
CA ILE A 209 14.91 1.56 4.81
C ILE A 209 15.49 2.89 4.38
N ALA A 210 15.02 3.44 3.27
CA ALA A 210 15.49 4.71 2.75
C ALA A 210 14.50 5.24 1.71
N GLN A 211 14.18 6.53 1.80
CA GLN A 211 13.32 7.25 0.87
C GLN A 211 14.05 7.53 -0.46
N ASN A 212 14.57 6.49 -1.11
CA ASN A 212 15.28 6.58 -2.37
C ASN A 212 14.27 6.67 -3.54
N PRO A 213 14.32 7.72 -4.39
CA PRO A 213 13.42 7.85 -5.54
C PRO A 213 13.44 6.65 -6.50
N SER A 214 14.56 5.93 -6.61
CA SER A 214 14.64 4.71 -7.43
C SER A 214 13.75 3.57 -6.91
N THR A 215 13.68 3.37 -5.59
CA THR A 215 12.80 2.39 -4.96
C THR A 215 11.33 2.72 -5.23
N LEU A 216 10.97 4.00 -5.19
CA LEU A 216 9.61 4.44 -5.49
C LEU A 216 9.25 4.27 -6.97
N ARG A 217 10.20 4.47 -7.89
CA ARG A 217 10.01 4.12 -9.32
C ARG A 217 9.77 2.61 -9.51
N LEU A 218 10.52 1.77 -8.80
CA LEU A 218 10.32 0.31 -8.83
C LEU A 218 8.95 -0.07 -8.27
N CYS A 219 8.51 0.56 -7.18
CA CYS A 219 7.17 0.41 -6.60
C CYS A 219 6.08 0.72 -7.65
N MET A 220 6.13 1.89 -8.27
CA MET A 220 5.15 2.30 -9.28
C MET A 220 5.17 1.40 -10.53
N SER A 221 6.35 0.94 -10.96
CA SER A 221 6.48 -0.02 -12.05
C SER A 221 5.83 -1.36 -11.72
N ALA A 222 5.97 -1.84 -10.48
CA ALA A 222 5.36 -3.09 -10.04
C ALA A 222 3.83 -2.99 -10.00
N TYR A 223 3.27 -1.89 -9.48
CA TYR A 223 1.81 -1.66 -9.53
C TYR A 223 1.29 -1.57 -10.96
N LYS A 224 1.98 -0.85 -11.85
CA LYS A 224 1.60 -0.78 -13.27
C LYS A 224 1.58 -2.16 -13.94
N GLN A 225 2.48 -3.06 -13.55
CA GLN A 225 2.50 -4.42 -14.07
C GLN A 225 1.36 -5.27 -13.47
N ALA A 226 1.04 -5.09 -12.18
CA ALA A 226 -0.09 -5.74 -11.54
C ALA A 226 -1.44 -5.35 -12.18
N GLU A 227 -1.61 -4.09 -12.58
CA GLU A 227 -2.84 -3.60 -13.22
C GLU A 227 -3.14 -4.21 -14.61
N LYS A 228 -2.18 -4.94 -15.20
CA LYS A 228 -2.41 -5.68 -16.45
C LYS A 228 -3.22 -6.97 -16.24
N ASP A 229 -3.21 -7.50 -15.03
CA ASP A 229 -3.95 -8.70 -14.64
C ASP A 229 -5.39 -8.37 -14.27
N SER A 230 -6.35 -9.18 -14.73
CA SER A 230 -7.78 -8.86 -14.57
C SER A 230 -8.27 -8.96 -13.13
N ILE A 231 -7.62 -9.78 -12.30
CA ILE A 231 -7.96 -9.95 -10.89
C ILE A 231 -7.30 -8.82 -10.08
N ALA A 232 -5.99 -8.63 -10.25
CA ALA A 232 -5.22 -7.69 -9.45
C ALA A 232 -5.63 -6.23 -9.68
N LYS A 233 -6.00 -5.84 -10.92
CA LYS A 233 -6.52 -4.50 -11.21
C LYS A 233 -7.82 -4.17 -10.47
N ASN A 234 -8.55 -5.20 -10.03
CA ASN A 234 -9.81 -5.08 -9.30
C ASN A 234 -9.62 -5.31 -7.78
N ASN A 235 -8.37 -5.32 -7.30
CA ASN A 235 -8.07 -5.38 -5.87
C ASN A 235 -8.06 -3.95 -5.27
N PRO A 236 -8.93 -3.64 -4.28
CA PRO A 236 -8.97 -2.31 -3.66
C PRO A 236 -7.66 -1.95 -2.93
N ASP A 237 -6.96 -2.91 -2.32
CA ASP A 237 -5.70 -2.67 -1.60
C ASP A 237 -4.58 -2.18 -2.52
N LEU A 238 -4.55 -2.66 -3.77
CA LEU A 238 -3.60 -2.22 -4.77
C LEU A 238 -3.74 -0.71 -4.99
N HIS A 239 -4.97 -0.25 -5.26
CA HIS A 239 -5.26 1.15 -5.55
C HIS A 239 -5.03 2.06 -4.34
N TYR A 240 -5.38 1.59 -3.14
CA TYR A 240 -5.09 2.32 -1.91
C TYR A 240 -3.59 2.49 -1.68
N ASN A 241 -2.81 1.42 -1.76
CA ASN A 241 -1.35 1.47 -1.56
C ASN A 241 -0.65 2.29 -2.66
N LYS A 242 -1.12 2.19 -3.91
CA LYS A 242 -0.68 3.03 -5.03
C LYS A 242 -0.98 4.51 -4.76
N ALA A 243 -2.15 4.84 -4.20
CA ALA A 243 -2.48 6.21 -3.84
C ALA A 243 -1.54 6.79 -2.78
N MET A 244 -1.13 6.00 -1.78
CA MET A 244 -0.18 6.46 -0.76
C MET A 244 1.20 6.78 -1.37
N ALA A 245 1.66 5.96 -2.32
CA ALA A 245 2.87 6.23 -3.07
C ALA A 245 2.76 7.53 -3.90
N LEU A 246 1.66 7.69 -4.64
CA LEU A 246 1.39 8.87 -5.47
C LEU A 246 1.27 10.16 -4.64
N LYS A 247 0.59 10.11 -3.49
CA LYS A 247 0.50 11.24 -2.56
C LYS A 247 1.90 11.68 -2.12
N TYR A 248 2.77 10.73 -1.76
CA TYR A 248 4.14 11.05 -1.38
C TYR A 248 4.93 11.72 -2.52
N GLN A 249 4.71 11.30 -3.77
CA GLN A 249 5.30 11.90 -4.97
C GLN A 249 4.68 13.26 -5.35
N GLU A 250 3.67 13.72 -4.61
CA GLU A 250 2.88 14.91 -4.91
C GLU A 250 2.09 14.81 -6.23
N GLU A 251 1.84 13.59 -6.72
CA GLU A 251 0.98 13.30 -7.87
C GLU A 251 -0.50 13.25 -7.41
N TYR A 252 -0.97 14.37 -6.86
CA TYR A 252 -2.20 14.43 -6.06
C TYR A 252 -3.45 14.02 -6.83
N LYS A 253 -3.56 14.40 -8.11
CA LYS A 253 -4.71 14.00 -8.95
C LYS A 253 -4.81 12.48 -9.04
N SER A 254 -3.71 11.82 -9.42
CA SER A 254 -3.68 10.37 -9.56
C SER A 254 -3.83 9.65 -8.22
N ALA A 255 -3.35 10.24 -7.12
CA ALA A 255 -3.60 9.74 -5.77
C ALA A 255 -5.11 9.75 -5.44
N LEU A 256 -5.80 10.86 -5.71
CA LEU A 256 -7.26 10.99 -5.50
C LEU A 256 -8.07 10.01 -6.36
N GLU A 257 -7.69 9.85 -7.63
CA GLU A 257 -8.29 8.87 -8.55
C GLU A 257 -8.09 7.43 -8.06
N SER A 258 -6.90 7.11 -7.55
CA SER A 258 -6.58 5.77 -7.03
C SER A 258 -7.37 5.48 -5.74
N LEU A 259 -7.50 6.46 -4.83
CA LEU A 259 -8.40 6.34 -3.66
C LEU A 259 -9.86 6.13 -4.08
N CYS A 260 -10.31 6.84 -5.12
CA CYS A 260 -11.66 6.66 -5.66
C CYS A 260 -11.87 5.23 -6.17
N GLN A 261 -10.90 4.69 -6.92
CA GLN A 261 -10.98 3.31 -7.40
C GLN A 261 -11.03 2.30 -6.24
N ALA A 262 -10.24 2.49 -5.19
CA ALA A 262 -10.31 1.65 -3.99
C ALA A 262 -11.70 1.69 -3.34
N THR A 263 -12.30 2.88 -3.17
CA THR A 263 -13.67 3.04 -2.65
C THR A 263 -14.72 2.39 -3.55
N LEU A 264 -14.59 2.51 -4.88
CA LEU A 264 -15.53 1.89 -5.81
C LEU A 264 -15.47 0.36 -5.78
N LEU A 265 -14.28 -0.21 -5.59
CA LEU A 265 -14.05 -1.66 -5.53
C LEU A 265 -14.46 -2.27 -4.18
N ASP A 266 -14.35 -1.53 -3.07
CA ASP A 266 -14.94 -1.91 -1.78
C ASP A 266 -15.60 -0.70 -1.08
N PRO A 267 -16.88 -0.44 -1.37
CA PRO A 267 -17.62 0.66 -0.74
C PRO A 267 -17.85 0.50 0.76
N THR A 268 -17.62 -0.70 1.31
CA THR A 268 -17.74 -0.95 2.76
C THR A 268 -16.45 -0.65 3.51
N TRP A 269 -15.34 -0.44 2.80
CA TRP A 269 -14.08 -0.01 3.38
C TRP A 269 -14.03 1.51 3.43
N GLU A 270 -14.11 2.07 4.63
CA GLU A 270 -14.23 3.53 4.83
C GLU A 270 -12.91 4.28 4.58
N SER A 271 -11.76 3.67 4.91
CA SER A 271 -10.46 4.34 4.94
C SER A 271 -10.04 5.01 3.62
N PRO A 272 -10.26 4.44 2.41
CA PRO A 272 -9.93 5.12 1.17
C PRO A 272 -10.74 6.40 0.96
N ASN A 273 -12.03 6.39 1.31
CA ASN A 273 -12.89 7.56 1.21
C ASN A 273 -12.51 8.64 2.24
N GLU A 274 -12.18 8.23 3.46
CA GLU A 274 -11.65 9.14 4.49
C GLU A 274 -10.35 9.80 4.02
N LYS A 275 -9.39 9.00 3.53
CA LYS A 275 -8.12 9.51 2.98
C LYS A 275 -8.31 10.44 1.79
N GLN A 276 -9.30 10.18 0.95
CA GLN A 276 -9.64 11.07 -0.16
C GLN A 276 -10.17 12.42 0.35
N CYS A 277 -11.09 12.40 1.32
CA CYS A 277 -11.61 13.61 1.96
C CYS A 277 -10.51 14.41 2.66
N GLU A 278 -9.62 13.73 3.40
CA GLU A 278 -8.45 14.33 4.04
C GLU A 278 -7.53 15.01 3.04
N LEU A 279 -7.20 14.34 1.92
CA LEU A 279 -6.35 14.89 0.89
C LEU A 279 -6.98 16.11 0.21
N ILE A 280 -8.27 16.07 -0.11
CA ILE A 280 -9.00 17.25 -0.66
C ILE A 280 -8.95 18.42 0.32
N LYS A 281 -9.20 18.17 1.61
CA LYS A 281 -9.15 19.20 2.66
C LYS A 281 -7.74 19.79 2.78
N TYR A 282 -6.71 18.94 2.78
CA TYR A 282 -5.32 19.35 2.79
C TYR A 282 -4.99 20.28 1.61
N LEU A 283 -5.34 19.88 0.38
CA LEU A 283 -5.06 20.68 -0.83
C LEU A 283 -5.81 22.02 -0.83
N ASN A 284 -7.07 22.02 -0.37
CA ASN A 284 -7.84 23.25 -0.20
C ASN A 284 -7.18 24.19 0.82
N ASN A 285 -6.68 23.66 1.94
CA ASN A 285 -5.95 24.45 2.93
C ASN A 285 -4.66 25.03 2.34
N VAL A 286 -3.87 24.23 1.60
CA VAL A 286 -2.66 24.69 0.90
C VAL A 286 -2.98 25.87 -0.01
N GLN A 287 -3.94 25.73 -0.91
CA GLN A 287 -4.32 26.79 -1.83
C GLN A 287 -4.85 28.04 -1.10
N MET A 288 -5.69 27.85 -0.07
CA MET A 288 -6.21 28.95 0.74
C MET A 288 -5.08 29.73 1.41
N PHE A 289 -4.13 29.05 2.06
CA PHE A 289 -3.03 29.71 2.77
C PHE A 289 -2.01 30.36 1.83
N ILE A 290 -1.79 29.80 0.64
CA ILE A 290 -0.99 30.47 -0.40
C ILE A 290 -1.67 31.79 -0.79
N ASN A 291 -2.98 31.74 -1.12
CA ASN A 291 -3.75 32.91 -1.57
C ASN A 291 -3.88 33.98 -0.48
N SER A 292 -4.02 33.59 0.79
CA SER A 292 -4.14 34.52 1.92
C SER A 292 -2.80 34.92 2.53
N LYS A 293 -1.67 34.42 2.01
CA LYS A 293 -0.31 34.62 2.56
C LYS A 293 -0.24 34.26 4.05
N GLY A 294 -0.73 33.06 4.38
CA GLY A 294 -0.81 32.56 5.75
C GLY A 294 -1.83 33.29 6.63
N SER A 295 -2.73 34.08 6.03
CA SER A 295 -3.67 34.96 6.73
C SER A 295 -2.98 35.99 7.65
N ILE A 296 -1.74 36.38 7.30
CA ILE A 296 -0.97 37.39 8.03
C ILE A 296 -1.49 38.80 7.69
N LYS A 297 -1.68 39.64 8.72
CA LYS A 297 -2.09 41.05 8.53
C LYS A 297 -1.10 41.80 7.63
N PRO A 298 -1.56 42.62 6.66
CA PRO A 298 -0.69 43.27 5.67
C PRO A 298 0.50 44.04 6.25
N LYS A 299 0.29 44.80 7.34
CA LYS A 299 1.37 45.55 8.02
C LYS A 299 2.46 44.63 8.58
N LYS A 300 2.06 43.51 9.20
CA LYS A 300 3.00 42.51 9.75
C LYS A 300 3.74 41.78 8.63
N LEU A 301 3.04 41.46 7.54
CA LEU A 301 3.66 40.83 6.36
C LEU A 301 4.75 41.72 5.77
N LEU A 302 4.49 43.02 5.60
CA LEU A 302 5.48 43.98 5.10
C LEU A 302 6.70 44.06 6.03
N GLN A 303 6.50 44.10 7.35
CA GLN A 303 7.60 44.08 8.32
C GLN A 303 8.45 42.81 8.23
N MET A 304 7.80 41.65 8.03
CA MET A 304 8.50 40.37 7.84
C MET A 304 9.35 40.40 6.58
N ILE A 305 8.78 40.84 5.46
CA ILE A 305 9.47 40.94 4.16
C ILE A 305 10.66 41.90 4.24
N GLN A 306 10.47 43.09 4.81
CA GLN A 306 11.54 44.09 4.97
C GLN A 306 12.71 43.62 5.85
N ALA A 307 12.48 42.63 6.71
CA ALA A 307 13.55 42.04 7.51
C ALA A 307 14.45 41.09 6.71
N LEU A 308 14.04 40.64 5.51
CA LEU A 308 14.89 39.80 4.66
C LEU A 308 16.16 40.55 4.25
N ASN A 309 17.30 39.87 4.34
CA ASN A 309 18.60 40.42 3.99
C ASN A 309 19.59 39.29 3.68
N ALA A 310 20.75 39.65 3.12
CA ALA A 310 21.77 38.70 2.66
C ALA A 310 22.30 37.75 3.76
N LYS A 311 22.19 38.09 5.06
CA LYS A 311 22.63 37.20 6.14
C LYS A 311 21.78 35.93 6.22
N HIS A 312 20.55 35.97 5.73
CA HIS A 312 19.64 34.81 5.75
C HIS A 312 20.01 33.73 4.74
N LEU A 313 20.89 34.01 3.78
CA LEU A 313 21.48 33.00 2.88
C LEU A 313 22.48 32.10 3.63
N GLY A 314 22.98 32.54 4.79
CA GLY A 314 23.95 31.79 5.58
C GLY A 314 25.20 31.44 4.77
N LEU A 315 25.63 30.18 4.88
CA LEU A 315 26.82 29.65 4.19
C LEU A 315 26.71 29.73 2.66
N TYR A 316 25.50 29.72 2.11
CA TYR A 316 25.26 29.73 0.67
C TYR A 316 25.51 31.08 0.00
N LYS A 317 25.84 32.12 0.77
CA LYS A 317 26.28 33.41 0.22
C LYS A 317 27.61 33.30 -0.55
N GLU A 318 28.50 32.42 -0.11
CA GLU A 318 29.89 32.35 -0.58
C GLU A 318 30.23 31.01 -1.22
N GLU A 319 29.83 29.88 -0.63
CA GLU A 319 30.16 28.56 -1.14
C GLU A 319 28.96 27.61 -1.12
N TYR A 320 28.69 26.98 -2.25
CA TYR A 320 27.77 25.85 -2.38
C TYR A 320 28.43 24.73 -3.18
N THR A 321 28.41 23.51 -2.66
CA THR A 321 28.94 22.35 -3.38
C THR A 321 27.77 21.58 -3.99
N SER A 322 27.68 21.58 -5.32
CA SER A 322 26.78 20.67 -6.06
C SER A 322 27.64 19.59 -6.71
N GLY A 323 27.49 18.34 -6.25
CA GLY A 323 28.36 17.24 -6.65
C GLY A 323 29.82 17.46 -6.24
N ASN A 324 30.73 17.58 -7.22
CA ASN A 324 32.16 17.77 -6.99
C ASN A 324 32.64 19.23 -7.20
N ASN A 325 31.75 20.15 -7.59
CA ASN A 325 32.13 21.51 -7.97
C ASN A 325 31.62 22.53 -6.93
N SER A 326 32.44 23.53 -6.63
CA SER A 326 32.01 24.73 -5.89
C SER A 326 31.35 25.70 -6.86
N ILE A 327 30.10 26.06 -6.58
CA ILE A 327 29.26 26.91 -7.41
C ILE A 327 28.74 28.04 -6.52
N LYS A 328 28.58 29.22 -7.12
CA LYS A 328 27.93 30.35 -6.47
C LYS A 328 26.45 30.35 -6.83
N LEU A 329 25.58 30.29 -5.83
CA LEU A 329 24.14 30.33 -6.06
C LEU A 329 23.66 31.74 -6.39
N GLU A 330 22.87 31.87 -7.44
CA GLU A 330 22.20 33.11 -7.80
C GLU A 330 20.88 33.23 -7.05
N LEU A 331 20.73 34.32 -6.29
CA LEU A 331 19.48 34.64 -5.61
C LEU A 331 18.43 35.07 -6.65
N ILE A 332 17.30 34.38 -6.68
CA ILE A 332 16.15 34.69 -7.54
C ILE A 332 14.88 34.82 -6.71
N HIS A 333 13.83 35.42 -7.27
CA HIS A 333 12.52 35.49 -6.63
C HIS A 333 11.73 34.19 -6.83
N LEU A 334 10.73 33.95 -5.98
CA LEU A 334 9.88 32.76 -6.08
C LEU A 334 9.09 32.72 -7.38
N ASN A 335 8.75 33.88 -7.95
CA ASN A 335 7.98 33.98 -9.18
C ASN A 335 8.81 33.59 -10.43
N ASP A 336 10.14 33.71 -10.35
CA ASP A 336 11.07 33.40 -11.44
C ASP A 336 11.40 31.90 -11.54
N LEU A 337 10.96 31.09 -10.57
CA LEU A 337 11.16 29.64 -10.58
C LEU A 337 10.47 28.98 -11.77
N ILE A 338 11.20 28.08 -12.43
CA ILE A 338 10.68 27.20 -13.48
C ILE A 338 10.33 25.81 -12.92
N PRO A 339 9.33 25.09 -13.48
CA PRO A 339 8.99 23.73 -13.06
C PRO A 339 10.19 22.78 -13.13
N GLY A 340 10.34 21.92 -12.13
CA GLY A 340 11.48 21.04 -11.97
C GLY A 340 12.62 21.66 -11.14
N ILE A 341 13.84 21.15 -11.34
CA ILE A 341 15.02 21.60 -10.61
C ILE A 341 15.52 22.95 -11.13
N ASN A 342 15.74 23.91 -10.23
CA ASN A 342 16.33 25.20 -10.55
C ASN A 342 17.81 25.21 -10.13
N SER A 343 18.67 24.58 -10.94
CA SER A 343 20.10 24.43 -10.65
C SER A 343 20.81 25.77 -10.50
N GLU A 344 21.79 25.81 -9.59
CA GLU A 344 22.59 27.01 -9.30
C GLU A 344 21.78 28.23 -8.80
N LYS A 345 20.50 28.04 -8.46
CA LYS A 345 19.63 29.09 -7.93
C LYS A 345 19.38 28.90 -6.43
N ILE A 346 19.07 30.00 -5.74
CA ILE A 346 18.59 30.00 -4.36
C ILE A 346 17.42 30.95 -4.21
N VAL A 347 16.44 30.55 -3.40
CA VAL A 347 15.33 31.43 -3.00
C VAL A 347 15.37 31.65 -1.50
N VAL A 348 14.90 32.81 -1.04
CA VAL A 348 14.75 33.12 0.38
C VAL A 348 13.38 33.71 0.64
N GLY A 349 12.73 33.28 1.71
CA GLY A 349 11.42 33.78 2.08
C GLY A 349 11.15 33.71 3.58
N LYS A 350 10.11 34.43 3.99
CA LYS A 350 9.60 34.42 5.37
C LYS A 350 8.49 33.40 5.53
N VAL A 351 8.58 32.57 6.56
CA VAL A 351 7.53 31.61 6.91
C VAL A 351 6.30 32.38 7.40
N VAL A 352 5.16 32.18 6.75
CA VAL A 352 3.89 32.85 7.08
C VAL A 352 2.86 31.95 7.74
N CYS A 353 2.91 30.64 7.48
CA CYS A 353 2.10 29.64 8.16
C CYS A 353 2.73 28.25 8.01
N TRP A 354 2.26 27.31 8.81
CA TRP A 354 2.44 25.88 8.59
C TRP A 354 1.06 25.23 8.42
N ILE A 355 1.01 24.12 7.70
CA ILE A 355 -0.22 23.44 7.30
C ILE A 355 -0.14 22.02 7.85
N GLN A 356 -1.16 21.65 8.62
CA GLN A 356 -1.28 20.30 9.16
C GLN A 356 -1.80 19.36 8.08
N ASP A 357 -1.04 18.30 7.80
CA ASP A 357 -1.50 17.11 7.09
C ASP A 357 -1.97 16.08 8.15
N SER A 358 -2.99 15.28 7.82
CA SER A 358 -3.43 14.16 8.67
C SER A 358 -2.34 13.08 8.73
N ASP A 359 -1.57 12.93 7.66
CA ASP A 359 -0.37 12.13 7.66
C ASP A 359 0.81 12.94 8.22
N SER A 360 1.74 12.26 8.91
CA SER A 360 2.84 12.95 9.61
C SER A 360 3.90 13.55 8.67
N VAL A 361 3.84 13.26 7.38
CA VAL A 361 4.83 13.61 6.36
C VAL A 361 4.11 13.92 5.05
N PRO A 362 4.45 15.03 4.35
CA PRO A 362 5.51 16.00 4.67
C PRO A 362 5.12 17.05 5.72
N PHE A 363 6.12 17.73 6.29
CA PHE A 363 5.89 18.98 7.01
C PHE A 363 5.71 20.10 6.00
N VAL A 364 4.59 20.82 6.05
CA VAL A 364 4.22 21.79 5.02
C VAL A 364 4.13 23.18 5.62
N PHE A 365 4.77 24.15 4.97
CA PHE A 365 4.70 25.55 5.37
C PHE A 365 4.70 26.46 4.15
N CYS A 366 4.23 27.69 4.31
CA CYS A 366 4.28 28.68 3.23
C CYS A 366 5.36 29.72 3.51
N ILE A 367 6.08 30.11 2.47
CA ILE A 367 7.04 31.21 2.50
C ILE A 367 6.58 32.35 1.60
N VAL A 368 6.95 33.58 1.97
CA VAL A 368 6.75 34.79 1.16
C VAL A 368 8.08 35.49 0.93
N ASP A 369 8.38 35.83 -0.32
CA ASP A 369 9.59 36.57 -0.72
C ASP A 369 9.38 38.09 -0.75
N GLU A 370 10.38 38.83 -1.26
CA GLU A 370 10.34 40.29 -1.35
C GLU A 370 9.34 40.85 -2.36
N GLU A 371 9.03 40.09 -3.42
CA GLU A 371 7.98 40.42 -4.39
C GLU A 371 6.57 40.12 -3.86
N LYS A 372 6.47 39.63 -2.62
CA LYS A 372 5.23 39.22 -1.96
C LYS A 372 4.61 37.98 -2.64
N THR A 373 5.38 37.21 -3.39
CA THR A 373 4.97 35.91 -3.93
C THR A 373 4.92 34.92 -2.79
N CYS A 374 3.83 34.15 -2.69
CA CYS A 374 3.64 33.14 -1.65
C CYS A 374 3.70 31.76 -2.28
N MET A 375 4.43 30.83 -1.66
CA MET A 375 4.55 29.47 -2.17
C MET A 375 4.60 28.48 -1.01
N ALA A 376 3.98 27.31 -1.20
CA ALA A 376 4.11 26.21 -0.25
C ALA A 376 5.48 25.54 -0.39
N VAL A 377 5.99 25.02 0.71
CA VAL A 377 7.20 24.20 0.80
C VAL A 377 6.82 22.89 1.46
N THR A 378 7.05 21.78 0.76
CA THR A 378 6.83 20.41 1.27
C THR A 378 8.16 19.83 1.71
N LEU A 379 8.34 19.72 3.04
CA LEU A 379 9.60 19.27 3.65
C LEU A 379 9.48 17.82 4.12
N TYR A 380 10.30 16.96 3.52
CA TYR A 380 10.38 15.53 3.82
C TYR A 380 11.55 15.21 4.77
N ASN A 381 11.55 13.99 5.31
CA ASN A 381 12.58 13.49 6.22
C ASN A 381 12.84 14.38 7.45
N LEU A 382 11.82 15.09 7.95
CA LEU A 382 11.93 15.92 9.14
C LEU A 382 11.80 15.07 10.42
N ALA A 383 12.70 15.26 11.38
CA ALA A 383 12.60 14.59 12.68
C ALA A 383 11.36 15.05 13.46
N LYS A 384 10.74 14.14 14.23
CA LYS A 384 9.55 14.44 15.03
C LYS A 384 9.79 15.62 15.98
N GLY A 385 8.87 16.58 15.98
CA GLY A 385 8.94 17.79 16.82
C GLY A 385 9.93 18.86 16.33
N LYS A 386 10.54 18.68 15.15
CA LYS A 386 11.31 19.71 14.46
C LYS A 386 10.46 20.42 13.41
N GLY A 387 10.92 21.56 12.92
CA GLY A 387 10.24 22.37 11.92
C GLY A 387 10.67 23.82 11.96
N VAL A 388 9.99 24.64 11.16
CA VAL A 388 10.15 26.10 11.16
C VAL A 388 8.92 26.76 11.77
N ILE A 389 9.08 27.99 12.28
CA ILE A 389 8.00 28.78 12.87
C ILE A 389 7.71 30.04 12.07
N ILE A 390 6.52 30.60 12.27
CA ILE A 390 6.10 31.85 11.62
C ILE A 390 7.09 32.97 11.96
N GLY A 391 7.61 33.66 10.95
CA GLY A 391 8.62 34.71 11.10
C GLY A 391 10.04 34.30 10.72
N ASP A 392 10.33 32.99 10.70
CA ASP A 392 11.62 32.48 10.28
C ASP A 392 11.93 32.87 8.83
N SER A 393 13.21 33.14 8.55
CA SER A 393 13.72 33.27 7.19
C SER A 393 14.26 31.92 6.75
N VAL A 394 13.76 31.39 5.64
CA VAL A 394 14.19 30.10 5.09
C VAL A 394 14.81 30.34 3.72
N ALA A 395 16.04 29.89 3.53
CA ALA A 395 16.69 29.84 2.23
C ALA A 395 16.74 28.39 1.72
N ILE A 396 16.38 28.19 0.45
CA ILE A 396 16.27 26.89 -0.20
C ILE A 396 17.18 26.90 -1.43
N PRO A 397 18.32 26.18 -1.40
CA PRO A 397 19.19 26.05 -2.57
C PRO A 397 18.61 25.05 -3.56
N GLU A 398 18.87 25.28 -4.84
CA GLU A 398 18.42 24.46 -5.97
C GLU A 398 16.97 23.98 -5.84
N PRO A 399 16.00 24.90 -5.68
CA PRO A 399 14.62 24.53 -5.37
C PRO A 399 13.99 23.72 -6.50
N TYR A 400 13.30 22.64 -6.13
CA TYR A 400 12.51 21.82 -7.04
C TYR A 400 11.05 22.29 -7.05
N LEU A 401 10.65 23.00 -8.11
CA LEU A 401 9.30 23.55 -8.23
C LEU A 401 8.35 22.52 -8.82
N ILE A 402 7.17 22.37 -8.21
CA ILE A 402 6.05 21.62 -8.76
C ILE A 402 4.88 22.57 -8.96
N HIS A 403 4.27 22.53 -10.15
CA HIS A 403 3.04 23.27 -10.45
C HIS A 403 1.86 22.31 -10.42
N HIS A 404 1.05 22.42 -9.37
CA HIS A 404 -0.16 21.65 -9.18
C HIS A 404 -1.33 22.33 -9.88
N GLN A 405 -1.70 21.85 -11.06
CA GLN A 405 -2.84 22.37 -11.82
C GLN A 405 -3.77 21.25 -12.29
N PHE A 406 -4.90 21.08 -11.60
CA PHE A 406 -5.89 20.07 -11.96
C PHE A 406 -7.29 20.39 -11.40
N PHE A 407 -8.29 19.73 -11.98
CA PHE A 407 -9.65 19.69 -11.47
C PHE A 407 -9.94 18.31 -10.91
N TYR A 408 -10.61 18.26 -9.76
CA TYR A 408 -11.10 17.02 -9.17
C TYR A 408 -12.41 17.26 -8.43
N LEU A 409 -13.46 16.55 -8.83
CA LEU A 409 -14.84 16.83 -8.41
C LEU A 409 -15.18 18.32 -8.62
N ASN A 410 -15.60 19.02 -7.57
CA ASN A 410 -15.95 20.44 -7.60
C ASN A 410 -14.78 21.37 -7.22
N ASN A 411 -13.56 20.86 -7.11
CA ASN A 411 -12.38 21.63 -6.68
C ASN A 411 -11.45 21.91 -7.86
N LYS A 412 -11.02 23.17 -7.99
CA LYS A 412 -9.95 23.60 -8.89
C LYS A 412 -8.70 23.87 -8.07
N PHE A 413 -7.67 23.07 -8.28
CA PHE A 413 -6.36 23.25 -7.68
C PHE A 413 -5.42 23.90 -8.69
N ASN A 414 -4.85 25.05 -8.31
CA ASN A 414 -3.84 25.77 -9.08
C ASN A 414 -2.89 26.48 -8.11
N PHE A 415 -1.82 25.80 -7.73
CA PHE A 415 -0.79 26.37 -6.85
C PHE A 415 0.58 25.81 -7.18
N LYS A 416 1.63 26.51 -6.75
CA LYS A 416 3.01 26.07 -6.87
C LYS A 416 3.52 25.63 -5.49
N SER A 417 4.35 24.57 -5.46
CA SER A 417 5.08 24.14 -4.26
C SER A 417 6.56 23.94 -4.57
N ILE A 418 7.41 24.11 -3.54
CA ILE A 418 8.82 23.72 -3.57
C ILE A 418 8.95 22.44 -2.77
N ARG A 419 9.40 21.37 -3.44
CA ARG A 419 9.69 20.09 -2.79
C ARG A 419 11.11 20.10 -2.21
N VAL A 420 11.22 19.76 -0.93
CA VAL A 420 12.50 19.67 -0.22
C VAL A 420 12.63 18.27 0.40
N GLU A 421 13.57 17.48 -0.13
CA GLU A 421 13.74 16.08 0.28
C GLU A 421 14.34 15.90 1.68
N THR A 422 15.12 16.87 2.15
CA THR A 422 15.74 16.82 3.48
C THR A 422 15.90 18.21 4.11
N PRO A 423 15.67 18.34 5.43
CA PRO A 423 15.88 19.60 6.14
C PRO A 423 17.32 20.08 6.09
N VAL A 424 18.31 19.20 5.90
CA VAL A 424 19.75 19.54 5.92
C VAL A 424 20.14 20.52 4.80
N LEU A 425 19.33 20.61 3.75
CA LEU A 425 19.54 21.58 2.67
C LEU A 425 19.13 23.00 3.08
N LEU A 426 18.23 23.14 4.05
CA LEU A 426 17.67 24.42 4.44
C LEU A 426 18.64 25.26 5.27
N VAL A 427 18.57 26.57 5.06
CA VAL A 427 19.13 27.56 5.98
C VAL A 427 17.98 28.28 6.65
N VAL A 428 17.92 28.23 7.98
CA VAL A 428 16.90 28.89 8.79
C VAL A 428 17.54 29.99 9.61
N ASN A 429 17.09 31.23 9.42
CA ASN A 429 17.62 32.43 10.07
C ASN A 429 19.15 32.56 9.92
N GLY A 430 19.67 32.23 8.73
CA GLY A 430 21.10 32.28 8.40
C GLY A 430 21.92 31.09 8.91
N ARG A 431 21.30 30.12 9.60
CA ARG A 431 21.97 28.90 10.08
C ARG A 431 21.55 27.68 9.24
N LYS A 432 22.52 26.98 8.66
CA LYS A 432 22.26 25.72 7.95
C LYS A 432 21.79 24.65 8.94
N LEU A 433 20.72 23.94 8.61
CA LEU A 433 20.20 22.87 9.46
C LEU A 433 21.14 21.65 9.42
N GLY A 434 21.36 21.04 10.58
CA GLY A 434 22.20 19.86 10.73
C GLY A 434 21.43 18.55 10.58
N ARG A 435 22.16 17.43 10.62
CA ARG A 435 21.59 16.07 10.57
C ARG A 435 20.66 15.76 11.76
N ASP A 436 20.76 16.51 12.85
CA ASP A 436 19.88 16.44 14.02
C ASP A 436 18.43 16.83 13.72
N GLN A 437 18.20 17.55 12.62
CA GLN A 437 16.86 17.92 12.15
C GLN A 437 16.24 16.85 11.23
N GLN A 438 17.06 15.93 10.71
CA GLN A 438 16.60 14.90 9.80
C GLN A 438 16.12 13.66 10.58
N ALA A 439 14.99 13.08 10.16
CA ALA A 439 14.55 11.77 10.65
C ALA A 439 15.67 10.74 10.40
N ASN A 440 15.99 9.94 11.42
CA ASN A 440 17.06 8.96 11.31
C ASN A 440 16.74 7.94 10.22
N VAL A 441 17.53 7.92 9.15
CA VAL A 441 17.84 6.71 8.39
C VAL A 441 19.27 6.35 8.78
N LYS A 442 19.46 5.82 9.99
CA LYS A 442 20.80 5.39 10.41
C LYS A 442 21.07 4.03 9.81
N ILE A 443 21.76 4.02 8.66
CA ILE A 443 22.58 2.87 8.27
C ILE A 443 23.69 2.77 9.31
N SER A 444 23.55 1.86 10.27
CA SER A 444 24.65 1.45 11.12
C SER A 444 25.64 0.67 10.26
N SER A 445 26.68 1.35 9.77
CA SER A 445 27.90 0.67 9.36
C SER A 445 28.59 0.16 10.63
N PHE A 446 28.35 -1.10 10.99
CA PHE A 446 29.23 -1.78 11.92
C PHE A 446 30.61 -1.90 11.26
N LYS A 447 31.58 -1.12 11.73
CA LYS A 447 32.99 -1.47 11.53
C LYS A 447 33.28 -2.66 12.42
N LYS A 448 33.65 -3.77 11.79
CA LYS A 448 34.09 -4.99 12.43
C LYS A 448 35.52 -4.79 12.95
N SER A 449 35.67 -4.34 14.19
CA SER A 449 36.86 -4.52 15.05
C SER A 449 36.65 -3.77 16.36
N ASP A 450 36.19 -4.48 17.39
CA ASP A 450 37.00 -4.82 18.58
C ASP A 450 36.46 -6.11 19.20
#